data_AF-K7R0N8-F1
#
_entry.id   AF-K7R0N8-F1
#
_cell.length_a   1.000
_cell.length_b   1.000
_cell.length_c   1.000
_cell.angle_alpha   90.00
_cell.angle_beta   90.00
_cell.angle_gamma   90.00
#
_symmetry.space_group_name_H-M   'P 1'
#
loop_
_entity.id
_entity.type
_entity.pdbx_description
1 polymer ?
#
loop_
_entity_poly.entity_id
_entity_poly.type
_entity_poly.pdbx_seq_one_letter_code
_entity_poly.pdbx_strand_id
1 'polypeptide(L)'
;MSSAHEAKLYEAWVELLGWMRAYAEEKGVRFEKEADFPDFIYRMERPYDLPTTIMTASLSDGLGEPFLLADVSPRHARLKRIGLRLPRAHIHLHAHYEEGKGLVLEKLPLTRERFFALADRARAALAFTR
;
A
#
# COMPACT_ATOMS: atom_id res chain seq x y z
N MET A 1 -11.65 9.50 -14.05
CA MET A 1 -11.10 10.12 -12.82
C MET A 1 -10.41 11.40 -13.24
N SER A 2 -10.64 12.52 -12.55
CA SER A 2 -9.95 13.78 -12.83
C SER A 2 -8.48 13.69 -12.37
N SER A 3 -7.60 14.56 -12.89
CA SER A 3 -6.19 14.60 -12.46
C SER A 3 -6.06 14.88 -10.96
N ALA A 4 -6.93 15.72 -10.41
CA ALA A 4 -6.98 16.01 -8.98
C ALA A 4 -7.33 14.76 -8.14
N HIS A 5 -8.24 13.91 -8.64
CA HIS A 5 -8.59 12.67 -7.98
C HIS A 5 -7.43 11.67 -7.95
N GLU A 6 -6.67 11.57 -9.06
CA GLU A 6 -5.47 10.73 -9.10
C GLU A 6 -4.40 11.21 -8.11
N ALA A 7 -4.19 12.53 -8.01
CA ALA A 7 -3.27 13.09 -7.02
C ALA A 7 -3.67 12.71 -5.58
N LYS A 8 -4.97 12.78 -5.25
CA LYS A 8 -5.48 12.34 -3.92
C LYS A 8 -5.27 10.87 -3.64
N LEU A 9 -5.34 10.00 -4.66
CA LEU A 9 -5.02 8.59 -4.49
C LEU A 9 -3.54 8.40 -4.12
N TYR A 10 -2.62 9.11 -4.77
CA TYR A 10 -1.18 9.02 -4.45
C TYR A 10 -0.80 9.68 -3.13
N GLU A 11 -1.49 10.74 -2.71
CA GLU A 11 -1.37 11.29 -1.36
C GLU A 11 -1.80 10.24 -0.31
N ALA A 12 -2.95 9.58 -0.51
CA ALA A 12 -3.42 8.52 0.37
C ALA A 12 -2.51 7.28 0.36
N TRP A 13 -1.83 7.00 -0.75
CA TRP A 13 -0.80 5.96 -0.82
C TRP A 13 0.39 6.27 0.09
N VAL A 14 0.88 7.51 0.09
CA VAL A 14 1.96 7.93 0.98
C VAL A 14 1.54 7.85 2.45
N GLU A 15 0.29 8.20 2.74
CA GLU A 15 -0.27 8.04 4.09
C GLU A 15 -0.31 6.56 4.52
N LEU A 16 -0.78 5.66 3.64
CA LEU A 16 -0.79 4.22 3.89
C LEU A 16 0.62 3.66 4.11
N LEU A 17 1.62 4.10 3.33
CA LEU A 17 3.03 3.76 3.55
C LEU A 17 3.52 4.24 4.93
N GLY A 18 3.07 5.41 5.37
CA GLY A 18 3.33 5.92 6.72
C GLY A 18 2.73 5.00 7.80
N TRP A 19 1.49 4.54 7.61
CA TRP A 19 0.85 3.59 8.51
C TRP A 19 1.59 2.24 8.56
N MET A 20 2.06 1.74 7.42
CA MET A 20 2.86 0.50 7.36
C MET A 20 4.16 0.62 8.16
N ARG A 21 4.90 1.73 8.01
CA ARG A 21 6.13 1.97 8.78
C ARG A 21 5.86 2.07 10.27
N ALA A 22 4.82 2.82 10.66
CA ALA A 22 4.42 2.95 12.06
C ALA A 22 4.02 1.60 12.67
N TYR A 23 3.28 0.77 11.93
CA TYR A 23 2.93 -0.57 12.36
C TYR A 23 4.17 -1.46 12.52
N ALA A 24 5.11 -1.39 11.58
CA ALA A 24 6.35 -2.16 11.63
C ALA A 24 7.18 -1.83 12.87
N GLU A 25 7.32 -0.55 13.17
CA GLU A 25 8.00 -0.06 14.38
C GLU A 25 7.28 -0.50 15.66
N GLU A 26 5.95 -0.31 15.74
CA GLU A 26 5.16 -0.65 16.93
C GLU A 26 5.17 -2.15 17.24
N LYS A 27 5.13 -3.00 16.20
CA LYS A 27 4.98 -4.46 16.36
C LYS A 27 6.28 -5.23 16.20
N GLY A 28 7.39 -4.55 15.95
CA GLY A 28 8.70 -5.19 15.75
C GLY A 28 8.75 -6.11 14.54
N VAL A 29 8.03 -5.79 13.47
CA VAL A 29 8.07 -6.52 12.19
C VAL A 29 8.85 -5.74 11.14
N ARG A 30 9.21 -6.36 10.02
CA ARG A 30 9.99 -5.68 8.98
C ARG A 30 9.07 -4.97 8.01
N PHE A 31 9.35 -3.70 7.74
CA PHE A 31 8.81 -2.99 6.58
C PHE A 31 9.84 -3.04 5.45
N GLU A 32 9.44 -3.44 4.25
CA GLU A 32 10.34 -3.50 3.10
C GLU A 32 9.78 -2.74 1.89
N LYS A 33 10.69 -2.03 1.21
CA LYS A 33 10.42 -1.41 -0.08
C LYS A 33 10.71 -2.45 -1.16
N GLU A 34 9.67 -3.07 -1.69
CA GLU A 34 9.77 -4.14 -2.70
C GLU A 34 10.14 -3.59 -4.08
N ALA A 35 9.50 -2.50 -4.50
CA ALA A 35 9.74 -1.93 -5.82
C ALA A 35 9.48 -0.43 -5.86
N ASP A 36 10.29 0.28 -6.64
CA ASP A 36 10.01 1.64 -7.07
C ASP A 36 9.20 1.64 -8.39
N PHE A 37 8.53 2.76 -8.69
CA PHE A 37 7.82 2.96 -9.95
C PHE A 37 8.77 2.80 -11.14
N PRO A 38 8.50 1.89 -12.08
CA PRO A 38 9.31 1.76 -13.30
C PRO A 38 9.34 3.06 -14.11
N ASP A 39 8.24 3.81 -14.12
CA ASP A 39 8.14 5.09 -14.82
C ASP A 39 8.86 6.25 -14.12
N PHE A 40 9.32 6.05 -12.87
CA PHE A 40 10.32 6.88 -12.21
C PHE A 40 11.73 6.47 -12.64
N ILE A 41 12.05 5.18 -12.57
CA ILE A 41 13.37 4.63 -12.92
C ILE A 41 13.75 4.98 -14.35
N TYR A 42 12.82 4.83 -15.29
CA TYR A 42 13.05 5.04 -16.74
C TYR A 42 12.59 6.41 -17.23
N ARG A 43 12.45 7.42 -16.36
CA ARG A 43 11.93 8.74 -16.78
C ARG A 43 12.90 9.53 -17.64
N MET A 44 14.21 9.25 -17.55
CA MET A 44 15.28 10.05 -18.19
C MET A 44 15.13 11.54 -17.81
N GLU A 45 14.95 12.43 -18.78
CA GLU A 45 14.70 13.86 -18.61
C GLU A 45 13.23 14.24 -18.37
N ARG A 46 12.30 13.28 -18.51
CA ARG A 46 10.86 13.58 -18.40
C ARG A 46 10.48 13.98 -16.96
N PRO A 47 9.53 14.93 -16.81
CA PRO A 47 9.06 15.36 -15.50
C PRO A 47 8.34 14.23 -14.74
N TYR A 48 8.37 14.34 -13.42
CA TYR A 48 7.75 13.41 -12.48
C TYR A 48 7.30 14.17 -11.24
N ASP A 49 6.03 14.00 -10.90
CA ASP A 49 5.27 14.81 -9.96
C ASP A 49 4.62 13.98 -8.85
N LEU A 50 4.80 12.65 -8.84
CA LEU A 50 4.28 11.81 -7.76
C LEU A 50 5.04 12.06 -6.44
N PRO A 51 4.35 11.97 -5.28
CA PRO A 51 4.92 12.30 -3.97
C PRO A 51 5.91 11.26 -3.44
N THR A 52 6.03 10.10 -4.09
CA THR A 52 6.99 9.05 -3.72
C THR A 52 7.46 8.28 -4.96
N THR A 53 8.54 7.52 -4.79
CA THR A 53 9.06 6.58 -5.79
C THR A 53 8.62 5.16 -5.52
N ILE A 54 8.12 4.84 -4.32
CA ILE A 54 7.76 3.48 -3.92
C ILE A 54 6.43 3.09 -4.55
N MET A 55 6.43 2.03 -5.34
CA MET A 55 5.22 1.47 -5.96
C MET A 55 4.71 0.26 -5.18
N THR A 56 5.61 -0.55 -4.63
CA THR A 56 5.27 -1.78 -3.91
C THR A 56 6.02 -1.82 -2.59
N ALA A 57 5.31 -2.15 -1.53
CA ALA A 57 5.85 -2.30 -0.19
C ALA A 57 5.24 -3.52 0.51
N SER A 58 5.93 -4.03 1.52
CA SER A 58 5.49 -5.18 2.29
C SER A 58 5.66 -4.99 3.79
N LEU A 59 4.88 -5.77 4.54
CA LEU A 59 5.19 -6.11 5.92
C LEU A 59 5.58 -7.59 5.96
N SER A 60 6.80 -7.85 6.41
CA SER A 60 7.44 -9.16 6.39
C SER A 60 7.76 -9.63 7.81
N ASP A 61 7.72 -10.95 8.00
CA ASP A 61 8.09 -11.57 9.26
C ASP A 61 9.62 -11.63 9.46
N GLY A 62 10.06 -12.30 10.53
CA GLY A 62 11.47 -12.42 10.88
C GLY A 62 12.31 -13.22 9.88
N LEU A 63 11.68 -14.06 9.04
CA LEU A 63 12.34 -14.78 7.95
C LEU A 63 12.36 -13.99 6.65
N GLY A 64 11.68 -12.84 6.62
CA GLY A 64 11.51 -12.03 5.43
C GLY A 64 10.37 -12.48 4.52
N GLU A 65 9.50 -13.38 4.99
CA GLU A 65 8.31 -13.77 4.25
C GLU A 65 7.22 -12.71 4.45
N PRO A 66 6.68 -12.11 3.36
CA PRO A 66 5.65 -11.10 3.48
C PRO A 66 4.34 -11.72 3.95
N PHE A 67 3.71 -11.10 4.95
CA PHE A 67 2.34 -11.44 5.39
C PHE A 67 1.31 -10.38 4.94
N LEU A 68 1.77 -9.22 4.48
CA LEU A 68 0.95 -8.20 3.84
C LEU A 68 1.74 -7.53 2.71
N LEU A 69 1.15 -7.46 1.52
CA LEU A 69 1.66 -6.74 0.36
C LEU A 69 0.74 -5.56 0.05
N ALA A 70 1.33 -4.43 -0.29
CA ALA A 70 0.62 -3.24 -0.74
C ALA A 70 1.26 -2.71 -2.02
N ASP A 71 0.42 -2.38 -3.00
CA ASP A 71 0.84 -1.82 -4.28
C ASP A 71 -0.08 -0.70 -4.73
N VAL A 72 0.42 0.23 -5.53
CA VAL A 72 -0.40 1.27 -6.17
C VAL A 72 -0.19 1.25 -7.68
N SER A 73 -1.27 1.52 -8.41
CA SER A 73 -1.22 1.55 -9.88
C SER A 73 -0.27 2.66 -10.39
N PRO A 74 0.58 2.38 -11.40
CA PRO A 74 1.45 3.38 -12.03
C PRO A 74 0.69 4.58 -12.62
N ARG A 75 1.35 5.73 -12.78
CA ARG A 75 0.70 6.96 -13.29
C ARG A 75 0.03 6.79 -14.66
N HIS A 76 0.63 5.98 -15.53
CA HIS A 76 0.14 5.74 -16.89
C HIS A 76 -0.89 4.60 -16.98
N ALA A 77 -1.19 3.93 -15.86
CA ALA A 77 -2.15 2.83 -15.83
C ALA A 77 -3.60 3.33 -15.91
N ARG A 78 -4.46 2.51 -16.52
CA ARG A 78 -5.93 2.66 -16.48
C ARG A 78 -6.49 2.00 -15.22
N LEU A 79 -7.66 2.43 -14.77
CA LEU A 79 -8.37 1.90 -13.59
C LEU A 79 -7.47 1.84 -12.33
N LYS A 80 -6.99 3.01 -11.92
CA LYS A 80 -6.07 3.15 -10.78
C LYS A 80 -6.72 2.70 -9.47
N ARG A 81 -5.93 2.01 -8.66
CA ARG A 81 -6.28 1.55 -7.32
C ARG A 81 -5.03 1.41 -6.46
N ILE A 82 -5.25 1.34 -5.15
CA ILE A 82 -4.29 0.79 -4.19
C ILE A 82 -4.72 -0.66 -3.91
N GLY A 83 -3.82 -1.61 -4.14
CA GLY A 83 -4.01 -3.02 -3.84
C GLY A 83 -3.48 -3.36 -2.44
N LEU A 84 -4.24 -4.16 -1.70
CA LEU A 84 -3.76 -4.86 -0.51
C LEU A 84 -3.94 -6.36 -0.75
N ARG A 85 -2.90 -7.14 -0.49
CA ARG A 85 -2.93 -8.59 -0.62
C ARG A 85 -2.38 -9.24 0.63
N LEU A 86 -3.06 -10.28 1.10
CA LEU A 86 -2.54 -11.17 2.15
C LEU A 86 -2.01 -12.44 1.46
N PRO A 87 -0.67 -12.61 1.35
CA PRO A 87 -0.07 -13.79 0.75
C PRO A 87 -0.57 -15.08 1.44
N ARG A 88 -0.63 -16.19 0.69
CA ARG A 88 -1.11 -17.51 1.17
C ARG A 88 -2.58 -17.60 1.61
N ALA A 89 -3.29 -16.48 1.78
CA ALA A 89 -4.69 -16.46 2.21
C ALA A 89 -5.72 -16.24 1.08
N HIS A 90 -5.28 -16.07 -0.17
CA HIS A 90 -6.13 -15.73 -1.32
C HIS A 90 -7.01 -14.48 -1.11
N ILE A 91 -6.60 -13.56 -0.23
CA ILE A 91 -7.32 -12.32 0.05
C ILE A 91 -6.69 -11.18 -0.75
N HIS A 92 -7.51 -10.54 -1.57
CA HIS A 92 -7.18 -9.40 -2.40
C HIS A 92 -8.21 -8.30 -2.15
N LEU A 93 -7.74 -7.12 -1.78
CA LEU A 93 -8.59 -5.96 -1.52
C LEU A 93 -8.15 -4.81 -2.41
N HIS A 94 -9.12 -4.08 -2.94
CA HIS A 94 -8.89 -2.92 -3.78
C HIS A 94 -9.45 -1.67 -3.10
N ALA A 95 -8.55 -0.72 -2.83
CA ALA A 95 -8.91 0.56 -2.28
C ALA A 95 -8.95 1.63 -3.38
N HIS A 96 -9.96 2.49 -3.28
CA HIS A 96 -10.17 3.66 -4.13
C HIS A 96 -10.31 4.90 -3.25
N TYR A 97 -10.04 6.06 -3.82
CA TYR A 97 -10.32 7.32 -3.15
C TYR A 97 -11.77 7.74 -3.45
N GLU A 98 -12.51 8.19 -2.46
CA GLU A 98 -13.83 8.82 -2.62
C GLU A 98 -13.82 10.23 -2.02
N GLU A 99 -14.26 11.22 -2.79
CA GLU A 99 -14.33 12.61 -2.31
C GLU A 99 -15.26 12.70 -1.08
N GLY A 100 -14.78 13.36 -0.03
CA GLY A 100 -15.49 13.50 1.25
C GLY A 100 -15.42 12.28 2.19
N LYS A 101 -15.01 11.09 1.69
CA LYS A 101 -14.85 9.89 2.54
C LYS A 101 -13.39 9.45 2.72
N GLY A 102 -12.50 9.84 1.81
CA GLY A 102 -11.10 9.43 1.81
C GLY A 102 -10.90 8.08 1.15
N LEU A 103 -9.93 7.31 1.64
CA LEU A 103 -9.62 5.98 1.11
C LEU A 103 -10.70 4.97 1.54
N VAL A 104 -11.27 4.23 0.60
CA VAL A 104 -12.33 3.24 0.84
C VAL A 104 -11.96 1.89 0.21
N LEU A 105 -12.24 0.81 0.93
CA LEU A 105 -12.26 -0.56 0.41
C LEU A 105 -13.69 -0.86 -0.02
N GLU A 106 -13.94 -0.86 -1.33
CA GLU A 106 -15.30 -0.87 -1.89
C GLU A 106 -16.16 0.27 -1.31
N LYS A 107 -16.99 0.00 -0.29
CA LYS A 107 -17.87 0.98 0.37
C LYS A 107 -17.43 1.33 1.80
N LEU A 108 -16.36 0.70 2.28
CA LEU A 108 -15.94 0.71 3.67
C LEU A 108 -14.72 1.62 3.84
N PRO A 109 -14.76 2.68 4.68
CA PRO A 109 -13.60 3.53 4.91
C PRO A 109 -12.38 2.75 5.39
N LEU A 110 -11.23 2.95 4.75
CA LEU A 110 -9.96 2.40 5.17
C LEU A 110 -9.28 3.39 6.08
N THR A 111 -9.59 3.31 7.37
CA THR A 111 -8.91 4.09 8.41
C THR A 111 -7.64 3.39 8.87
N ARG A 112 -6.76 4.14 9.54
CA ARG A 112 -5.56 3.59 10.17
C ARG A 112 -5.88 2.42 11.10
N GLU A 113 -6.92 2.54 11.92
CA GLU A 113 -7.32 1.50 12.89
C GLU A 113 -7.74 0.21 12.17
N ARG A 114 -8.50 0.34 11.06
CA ARG A 114 -8.92 -0.81 10.26
C ARG A 114 -7.73 -1.46 9.55
N PHE A 115 -6.80 -0.67 9.05
CA PHE A 115 -5.56 -1.17 8.47
C PHE A 115 -4.72 -1.93 9.52
N PHE A 116 -4.53 -1.37 10.71
CA PHE A 116 -3.79 -2.00 11.80
C PHE A 116 -4.45 -3.32 12.22
N ALA A 117 -5.77 -3.36 12.35
CA ALA A 117 -6.51 -4.59 12.66
C ALA A 117 -6.37 -5.66 11.57
N LEU A 118 -6.34 -5.26 10.29
CA LEU A 118 -6.07 -6.19 9.19
C LEU A 118 -4.65 -6.75 9.27
N ALA A 119 -3.66 -5.89 9.50
CA ALA A 119 -2.26 -6.28 9.62
C ALA A 119 -2.01 -7.21 10.82
N ASP A 120 -2.65 -6.94 11.98
CA ASP A 120 -2.55 -7.82 13.16
C ASP A 120 -3.13 -9.21 12.90
N ARG A 121 -4.29 -9.30 12.23
CA ARG A 121 -4.86 -10.59 11.85
C ARG A 121 -3.97 -11.34 10.86
N ALA A 122 -3.44 -10.63 9.87
CA ALA A 122 -2.52 -11.22 8.89
C ALA A 122 -1.25 -11.73 9.56
N ARG A 123 -0.63 -10.92 10.43
CA ARG A 123 0.56 -11.31 11.19
C ARG A 123 0.28 -12.55 12.04
N ALA A 124 -0.80 -12.55 12.82
CA ALA A 124 -1.13 -13.67 13.70
C ALA A 124 -1.41 -14.99 12.95
N ALA A 125 -1.99 -14.92 11.76
CA ALA A 125 -2.36 -16.10 10.99
C ALA A 125 -1.27 -16.59 10.02
N LEU A 126 -0.42 -15.69 9.52
CA LEU A 126 0.45 -15.97 8.37
C LEU A 126 1.93 -15.79 8.66
N ALA A 127 2.33 -15.03 9.67
CA ALA A 127 3.75 -14.85 9.97
C ALA A 127 4.35 -16.16 10.51
N PHE A 128 5.51 -16.54 9.98
CA PHE A 128 6.24 -17.67 10.51
C PHE A 128 7.02 -17.23 11.75
N THR A 129 6.78 -17.90 12.87
CA THR A 129 7.69 -17.86 14.02
C THR A 129 8.73 -18.95 13.85
N ARG A 130 10.01 -18.57 13.95
CA ARG A 130 11.06 -19.53 14.30
C ARG A 130 10.96 -19.88 15.78
#